data_AF-A0A550GUM1-F1
#
_entry.id   AF-A0A550GUM1-F1
#
_cell.length_a   1.000
_cell.length_b   1.000
_cell.length_c   1.000
_cell.angle_alpha   90.00
_cell.angle_beta   90.00
_cell.angle_gamma   90.00
#
_symmetry.space_group_name_H-M   'P 1'
#
loop_
_entity.id
_entity.type
_entity.pdbx_description
1 polymer ?
#
loop_
_entity_poly.entity_id
_entity_poly.type
_entity_poly.pdbx_seq_one_letter_code
_entity_poly.pdbx_strand_id
1 'polypeptide(L)' 'MKLRDYVDCLILSTAAHTCDVLLTEDIKLRDMGSEMEKDLTGINPGFSVRTWDEARLGFSD' A
#
# COMPACT_ATOMS: atom_id res chain seq x y z
N MET A 1 -1.23 -5.96 -19.76
CA MET A 1 -0.99 -5.10 -18.59
C MET A 1 -1.29 -3.68 -19.00
N LYS A 2 -2.20 -2.97 -18.31
CA LYS A 2 -2.51 -1.57 -18.63
C LYS A 2 -1.45 -0.66 -18.01
N LEU A 3 -1.21 0.52 -18.59
CA LEU A 3 -0.25 1.49 -18.03
C LEU A 3 -0.55 1.82 -16.56
N ARG A 4 -1.82 1.84 -16.17
CA ARG A 4 -2.26 2.02 -14.79
C ARG A 4 -1.68 0.96 -13.86
N ASP A 5 -1.79 -0.32 -14.22
CA ASP A 5 -1.28 -1.42 -13.40
C ASP A 5 0.24 -1.31 -13.17
N TYR A 6 0.98 -0.83 -14.17
CA TYR A 6 2.42 -0.58 -14.04
C TYR A 6 2.72 0.53 -13.02
N VAL A 7 1.97 1.64 -13.08
CA VAL A 7 2.14 2.76 -12.14
C VAL A 7 1.75 2.33 -10.73
N ASP A 8 0.67 1.57 -10.57
CA ASP A 8 0.21 1.06 -9.27
C ASP A 8 1.27 0.15 -8.63
N CYS A 9 1.88 -0.77 -9.40
CA CYS A 9 3.01 -1.58 -8.94
C CYS A 9 4.22 -0.73 -8.52
N LEU A 10 4.54 0.34 -9.28
CA LEU A 10 5.66 1.23 -8.95
C LEU A 10 5.40 1.99 -7.65
N ILE A 11 4.18 2.47 -7.43
CA ILE A 11 3.78 3.14 -6.18
C ILE A 11 3.92 2.18 -5.00
N LEU A 12 3.35 0.97 -5.11
CA LEU A 12 3.40 -0.05 -4.06
C LEU A 12 4.83 -0.45 -3.72
N SER A 13 5.66 -0.71 -4.73
CA SER A 13 7.07 -1.07 -4.53
C SER A 13 7.85 0.07 -3.88
N THR A 14 7.69 1.30 -4.38
CA THR A 14 8.38 2.46 -3.80
C THR A 14 7.98 2.67 -2.34
N ALA A 15 6.68 2.57 -2.03
CA ALA A 15 6.18 2.73 -0.67
C ALA A 15 6.69 1.62 0.26
N ALA A 16 6.65 0.36 -0.15
CA ALA A 16 7.18 -0.76 0.63
C ALA A 16 8.68 -0.61 0.94
N HIS A 17 9.45 -0.01 0.04
CA HIS A 17 10.88 0.24 0.28
C HIS A 17 11.19 1.44 1.18
N THR A 18 10.27 2.38 1.35
CA THR A 18 10.57 3.70 1.93
C THR A 18 9.70 4.09 3.11
N CYS A 19 8.59 3.39 3.35
CA CYS A 19 7.60 3.72 4.36
C CYS A 19 7.00 2.45 4.98
N ASP A 20 6.37 2.59 6.15
CA ASP A 20 5.59 1.52 6.80
C ASP A 20 4.10 1.59 6.45
N VAL A 21 3.61 2.74 5.99
CA VAL A 21 2.19 2.92 5.63
C VAL A 21 2.08 3.70 4.32
N LEU A 22 1.40 3.12 3.33
CA LEU A 22 0.91 3.83 2.16
C LEU A 22 -0.54 4.25 2.40
N LEU A 23 -0.77 5.56 2.50
CA LEU A 23 -2.12 6.13 2.60
C LEU A 23 -2.69 6.36 1.21
N THR A 24 -3.86 5.79 0.91
CA THR A 24 -4.54 5.97 -0.37
C THR A 24 -6.04 5.76 -0.26
N GLU A 25 -6.80 6.56 -1.01
CA GLU A 25 -8.24 6.38 -1.22
C GLU A 25 -8.55 5.71 -2.58
N ASP A 26 -7.51 5.40 -3.39
CA ASP A 26 -7.71 4.65 -4.63
C ASP A 26 -7.93 3.17 -4.31
N ILE A 27 -9.19 2.74 -4.48
CA ILE A 27 -9.65 1.38 -4.23
C ILE A 27 -8.85 0.35 -5.03
N LYS A 28 -8.50 0.63 -6.29
CA LYS A 28 -7.80 -0.37 -7.13
C LYS A 28 -6.35 -0.55 -6.69
N LEU A 29 -5.69 0.52 -6.29
CA LEU A 29 -4.34 0.47 -5.74
C LEU A 29 -4.32 -0.30 -4.42
N ARG A 30 -5.35 -0.09 -3.58
CA ARG A 30 -5.52 -0.84 -2.33
C ARG A 30 -5.77 -2.32 -2.58
N ASP A 31 -6.69 -2.66 -3.49
CA ASP A 31 -6.99 -4.05 -3.87
C ASP A 31 -5.74 -4.74 -4.41
N MET A 32 -4.97 -4.08 -5.29
CA MET A 32 -3.69 -4.59 -5.77
C MET A 32 -2.66 -4.75 -4.63
N GLY A 33 -2.61 -3.81 -3.70
CA GLY A 33 -1.78 -3.92 -2.50
C GLY A 33 -2.11 -5.16 -1.66
N SER A 34 -3.40 -5.49 -1.51
CA SER A 34 -3.84 -6.72 -0.86
C SER A 34 -3.48 -7.97 -1.66
N GLU A 35 -3.62 -7.96 -2.99
CA GLU A 35 -3.21 -9.07 -3.85
C GLU A 35 -1.69 -9.35 -3.76
N MET A 36 -0.89 -8.30 -3.59
CA MET A 36 0.58 -8.36 -3.51
C MET A 36 1.13 -8.38 -2.06
N GLU A 37 0.28 -8.54 -1.05
CA GLU A 37 0.65 -8.37 0.37
C GLU A 37 1.88 -9.21 0.76
N LYS A 38 1.96 -10.45 0.29
CA LYS A 38 3.09 -11.35 0.56
C LYS A 38 4.41 -10.81 0.01
N ASP A 39 4.40 -10.23 -1.19
CA ASP A 39 5.60 -9.69 -1.82
C ASP A 39 6.02 -8.39 -1.13
N LEU A 40 5.05 -7.54 -0.79
CA LEU A 40 5.28 -6.25 -0.14
C LEU A 40 5.79 -6.42 1.30
N THR A 41 5.21 -7.35 2.06
CA THR A 41 5.67 -7.70 3.42
C THR A 41 7.02 -8.43 3.42
N GLY A 42 7.38 -9.08 2.31
CA GLY A 42 8.73 -9.60 2.07
C GLY A 42 9.79 -8.51 1.95
N ILE A 43 9.42 -7.31 1.51
CA ILE A 43 10.30 -6.13 1.41
C ILE A 43 10.35 -5.38 2.74
N ASN A 44 9.18 -5.03 3.29
CA ASN A 44 9.05 -4.39 4.60
C ASN A 44 7.94 -5.11 5.40
N PRO A 45 8.31 -5.90 6.44
CA PRO A 45 7.34 -6.63 7.26
C PRO A 45 6.33 -5.74 8.00
N GLY A 46 6.63 -4.45 8.20
CA GLY A 46 5.73 -3.47 8.81
C GLY A 46 4.82 -2.75 7.81
N PHE A 47 4.99 -3.01 6.51
CA PHE A 47 4.27 -2.29 5.46
C PHE A 47 2.78 -2.58 5.48
N SER A 48 1.95 -1.55 5.36
CA SER A 48 0.51 -1.66 5.16
C SER A 48 -0.03 -0.59 4.22
N VAL A 49 -1.10 -0.92 3.50
CA VAL A 49 -1.85 0.04 2.66
C VAL A 49 -3.15 0.36 3.38
N ARG A 50 -3.44 1.63 3.63
CA ARG A 50 -4.59 2.07 4.43
C ARG A 50 -5.28 3.28 3.83
N THR A 51 -6.55 3.47 4.14
CA THR A 51 -7.24 4.75 3.96
C THR A 51 -6.85 5.74 5.05
N TRP A 52 -7.18 7.01 4.85
CA TRP A 52 -7.02 8.02 5.89
C TRP A 52 -7.82 7.67 7.15
N ASP A 53 -9.05 7.19 6.99
CA ASP A 53 -9.91 6.86 8.13
C ASP A 53 -9.37 5.67 8.94
N GLU A 54 -8.85 4.64 8.27
CA GLU A 54 -8.20 3.48 8.91
C GLU A 54 -6.93 3.88 9.66
N ALA A 55 -6.14 4.79 9.09
CA ALA A 55 -4.94 5.29 9.74
C ALA A 55 -5.29 6.17 10.95
N ARG A 56 -6.26 7.08 10.83
CA ARG A 56 -6.69 7.99 11.89
C ARG A 56 -7.17 7.25 13.14
N LEU A 57 -7.89 6.14 12.97
CA LEU A 57 -8.35 5.29 14.08
C LEU A 57 -7.19 4.60 14.81
N GLY A 58 -6.06 4.35 14.14
CA GLY A 58 -4.86 3.76 14.73
C GLY A 58 -3.91 4.75 15.43
N PHE A 59 -4.12 6.07 15.25
CA PHE A 59 -3.34 7.13 15.91
C PHE A 59 -4.11 7.83 17.04
N SER A 60 -5.31 7.32 17.39
CA SER A 60 -6.14 7.86 18.47
C SER A 60 -5.76 7.19 19.81
N ASP A 61 -4.55 7.47 20.29
CA ASP A 61 -4.11 7.22 21.68
C ASP A 61 -3.83 8.56 22.38
#